data_AF-A0AA86PGM3-F1
#
_entry.id   AF-A0AA86PGM3-F1
#
_cell.length_a   1.000
_cell.length_b   1.000
_cell.length_c   1.000
_cell.angle_alpha   90.00
_cell.angle_beta   90.00
_cell.angle_gamma   90.00
#
_symmetry.space_group_name_H-M   'P 1'
#
loop_
_entity.id
_entity.type
_entity.pdbx_description
1 polymer ?
#
loop_
_entity_poly.entity_id
_entity_poly.type
_entity_poly.pdbx_seq_one_letter_code
_entity_poly.pdbx_strand_id
1 'polypeptide(L)'
;MYLLLDLERINENVILGDYIKHPVFKTLSVFCDLSKKQYSVDLSIFSTLDECNITSLNITNYEIINLQALFNYNLENLSIVSNQFSYFEKSQFHLLKNIVTLSLKECNFREIRFLQDITELKELTLNENNLENSDFIDCQFRKLQVLNVSYNNLESLDYLDISQNLFRINASYNKIKVLFKECSQVLEIDELDLSNNKLNDISGLRLCTKLKYLNISYNSLTHIDDQIHKVFLS
;
A
#
# COMPACT_ATOMS: atom_id res chain seq x y z
N MET A 1 19.45 -12.96 0.53
CA MET A 1 19.01 -14.35 0.79
C MET A 1 17.69 -14.25 1.55
N TYR A 2 16.66 -14.98 1.14
CA TYR A 2 15.33 -14.96 1.77
C TYR A 2 15.26 -16.10 2.78
N LEU A 3 14.74 -15.82 3.97
CA LEU A 3 14.38 -16.86 4.93
C LEU A 3 12.86 -16.89 5.03
N LEU A 4 12.27 -18.08 4.81
CA LEU A 4 10.85 -18.32 5.02
C LEU A 4 10.69 -18.99 6.39
N LEU A 5 10.03 -18.29 7.31
CA LEU A 5 9.63 -18.82 8.60
C LEU A 5 8.15 -19.18 8.52
N ASP A 6 7.87 -20.47 8.69
CA ASP A 6 6.54 -20.99 8.97
C ASP A 6 6.38 -21.03 10.49
N LEU A 7 5.71 -20.03 11.06
CA LEU A 7 5.54 -19.94 12.51
C LEU A 7 4.67 -21.10 13.07
N GLU A 8 3.94 -21.84 12.22
CA GLU A 8 3.18 -23.01 12.69
C GLU A 8 4.08 -24.16 13.14
N ARG A 9 5.32 -24.21 12.64
CA ARG A 9 6.35 -25.18 13.07
C ARG A 9 7.13 -24.70 14.29
N ILE A 10 6.91 -23.45 14.69
CA ILE A 10 7.65 -22.74 15.71
C ILE A 10 6.70 -22.66 16.91
N ASN A 11 6.51 -23.80 17.58
CA ASN A 11 5.80 -23.86 18.86
C ASN A 11 6.39 -22.82 19.82
N GLU A 12 5.57 -22.33 20.75
CA GLU A 12 5.72 -21.17 21.67
C GLU A 12 7.05 -21.03 22.47
N ASN A 13 8.06 -21.89 22.26
CA ASN A 13 9.36 -21.85 22.94
C ASN A 13 10.58 -21.91 21.99
N VAL A 14 10.40 -21.71 20.69
CA VAL A 14 11.52 -21.70 19.74
C VAL A 14 12.15 -20.31 19.66
N ILE A 15 13.39 -20.20 20.11
CA ILE A 15 14.24 -19.00 19.91
C ILE A 15 14.60 -18.94 18.42
N LEU A 16 13.93 -18.06 17.67
CA LEU A 16 14.21 -17.87 16.24
C LEU A 16 15.70 -17.60 15.98
N GLY A 17 16.37 -16.93 16.92
CA GLY A 17 17.80 -16.64 16.89
C GLY A 17 18.70 -17.83 16.54
N ASP A 18 18.36 -19.08 16.91
CA ASP A 18 19.17 -20.26 16.57
C ASP A 18 19.08 -20.68 15.08
N TYR A 19 17.99 -20.33 14.39
CA TYR A 19 17.78 -20.62 12.97
C TYR A 19 18.33 -19.50 12.06
N ILE A 20 18.56 -18.30 12.61
CA ILE A 20 18.91 -17.08 11.86
C ILE A 20 20.29 -16.53 12.26
N LYS A 21 21.20 -17.36 12.80
CA LYS A 21 22.57 -16.95 13.21
C LYS A 21 23.51 -16.53 12.08
N HIS A 22 23.01 -16.19 10.89
CA HIS A 22 23.84 -15.79 9.76
C HIS A 22 23.59 -14.33 9.36
N PRO A 23 24.61 -13.44 9.41
CA PRO A 23 24.48 -11.99 9.15
C PRO A 23 24.19 -11.63 7.68
N VAL A 24 23.72 -12.57 6.86
CA VAL A 24 23.52 -12.43 5.41
C VAL A 24 22.05 -12.22 5.04
N PHE A 25 21.11 -12.45 5.96
CA PHE A 25 19.68 -12.28 5.69
C PHE A 25 19.25 -10.82 5.89
N LYS A 26 19.01 -10.11 4.77
CA LYS A 26 18.41 -8.77 4.77
C LYS A 26 16.88 -8.78 4.67
N THR A 27 16.30 -9.89 4.21
CA THR A 27 14.85 -10.05 4.03
C THR A 27 14.36 -11.27 4.78
N LEU A 28 13.34 -11.05 5.60
CA LEU A 28 12.64 -12.07 6.34
C LEU A 28 11.20 -12.17 5.83
N SER A 29 10.77 -13.36 5.46
CA SER A 29 9.37 -13.63 5.09
C SER A 29 8.77 -14.57 6.11
N VAL A 30 7.64 -14.16 6.66
CA VAL A 30 6.90 -14.88 7.70
C VAL A 30 5.51 -15.13 7.13
N PHE A 31 5.10 -16.39 7.07
CA PHE A 31 3.86 -16.78 6.41
C PHE A 31 3.06 -17.75 7.28
N CYS A 32 1.75 -17.53 7.40
CA CYS A 32 0.80 -18.54 7.90
C CYS A 32 0.08 -19.22 6.74
N ASP A 33 -0.19 -20.52 6.87
CA ASP A 33 -1.11 -21.22 5.98
C ASP A 33 -2.58 -20.85 6.30
N LEU A 34 -3.29 -20.31 5.31
CA LEU A 34 -4.71 -19.95 5.35
C LEU A 34 -5.66 -21.14 5.57
N SER A 35 -5.18 -22.37 5.38
CA SER A 35 -5.97 -23.58 5.64
C SER A 35 -6.35 -23.72 7.13
N LYS A 36 -5.64 -23.01 8.02
CA LYS A 36 -5.86 -22.99 9.47
C LYS A 36 -6.26 -21.60 9.96
N LYS A 37 -7.43 -21.13 9.51
CA LYS A 37 -8.06 -19.89 10.01
C LYS A 37 -8.29 -19.94 11.53
N GLN A 38 -7.33 -19.49 12.37
CA GLN A 38 -7.53 -19.04 13.76
C GLN A 38 -6.21 -18.83 14.55
N TYR A 39 -5.24 -18.08 14.02
CA TYR A 39 -4.07 -17.72 14.81
C TYR A 39 -3.85 -16.20 14.82
N SER A 40 -3.96 -15.62 16.01
CA SER A 40 -3.34 -14.32 16.28
C SER A 40 -1.84 -14.55 16.45
N VAL A 41 -1.04 -13.60 15.96
CA VAL A 41 0.40 -13.62 16.17
C VAL A 41 0.81 -12.38 16.94
N ASP A 42 1.44 -12.63 18.08
CA ASP A 42 2.26 -11.63 18.75
C ASP A 42 3.64 -11.63 18.08
N LEU A 43 4.01 -10.49 17.50
CA LEU A 43 5.31 -10.30 16.86
C LEU A 43 6.44 -10.19 17.91
N SER A 44 6.17 -10.29 19.21
CA SER A 44 7.19 -10.35 20.27
C SER A 44 8.25 -11.44 20.05
N ILE A 45 7.93 -12.51 19.31
CA ILE A 45 8.91 -13.53 18.89
C ILE A 45 10.11 -12.95 18.13
N PHE A 46 9.91 -11.84 17.40
CA PHE A 46 10.97 -11.14 16.69
C PHE A 46 11.91 -10.38 17.63
N SER A 47 11.60 -10.17 18.92
CA SER A 47 12.56 -9.56 19.86
C SER A 47 13.84 -10.39 20.05
N THR A 48 13.82 -11.67 19.67
CA THR A 48 14.98 -12.57 19.77
C THR A 48 15.96 -12.46 18.59
N LEU A 49 15.69 -11.57 17.63
CA LEU A 49 16.48 -11.40 16.41
C LEU A 49 17.40 -10.18 16.41
N ASP A 50 17.75 -9.64 17.58
CA ASP A 50 18.54 -8.40 17.75
C ASP A 50 19.89 -8.39 16.98
N GLU A 51 20.45 -9.56 16.62
CA GLU A 51 21.69 -9.67 15.84
C GLU A 51 21.47 -9.62 14.30
N CYS A 52 20.22 -9.61 13.83
CA CYS A 52 19.87 -9.65 12.40
C CYS A 52 19.54 -8.27 11.85
N ASN A 53 20.26 -7.82 10.81
CA ASN A 53 19.98 -6.56 10.12
C ASN A 53 18.85 -6.72 9.07
N ILE A 54 17.64 -6.99 9.56
CA ILE A 54 16.45 -7.19 8.72
C ILE A 54 15.97 -5.83 8.21
N THR A 55 15.93 -5.67 6.88
CA THR A 55 15.45 -4.45 6.19
C THR A 55 14.11 -4.66 5.49
N SER A 56 13.66 -5.91 5.38
CA SER A 56 12.41 -6.27 4.71
C SER A 56 11.68 -7.36 5.47
N LEU A 57 10.39 -7.16 5.74
CA LEU A 57 9.52 -8.11 6.43
C LEU A 57 8.22 -8.32 5.63
N ASN A 58 7.86 -9.57 5.40
CA ASN A 58 6.53 -9.94 4.89
C ASN A 58 5.79 -10.76 5.95
N ILE A 59 4.54 -10.41 6.24
CA ILE A 59 3.62 -11.09 7.15
C ILE A 59 2.32 -11.33 6.41
N THR A 60 1.90 -12.58 6.28
CA THR A 60 0.67 -12.91 5.55
C THR A 60 -0.22 -13.81 6.40
N ASN A 61 -1.54 -13.55 6.38
CA ASN A 61 -2.59 -14.42 6.93
C ASN A 61 -2.66 -14.56 8.46
N TYR A 62 -2.40 -13.50 9.22
CA TYR A 62 -2.52 -13.50 10.69
C TYR A 62 -3.51 -12.46 11.21
N GLU A 63 -3.96 -12.61 12.46
CA GLU A 63 -4.49 -11.48 13.24
C GLU A 63 -3.32 -10.84 13.99
N ILE A 64 -2.78 -9.75 13.44
CA ILE A 64 -1.68 -9.02 14.07
C ILE A 64 -2.26 -8.19 15.21
N ILE A 65 -1.83 -8.50 16.43
CA ILE A 65 -2.27 -7.79 17.62
C ILE A 65 -1.30 -6.68 18.06
N ASN A 66 -0.03 -6.73 17.62
CA ASN A 66 1.00 -5.76 18.02
C ASN A 66 2.16 -5.69 17.00
N LEU A 67 2.64 -4.49 16.67
CA LEU A 67 3.84 -4.26 15.86
C LEU A 67 5.07 -3.86 16.69
N GLN A 68 4.98 -3.80 18.02
CA GLN A 68 6.01 -3.22 18.89
C GLN A 68 7.40 -3.81 18.72
N ALA A 69 7.49 -5.13 18.53
CA ALA A 69 8.78 -5.78 18.30
C ALA A 69 9.47 -5.30 17.01
N LEU A 70 8.72 -4.79 16.03
CA LEU A 70 9.28 -4.29 14.78
C LEU A 70 9.99 -2.95 14.92
N PHE A 71 9.71 -2.17 15.99
CA PHE A 71 10.26 -0.82 16.15
C PHE A 71 11.76 -0.82 16.43
N ASN A 72 12.31 -1.93 16.89
CA ASN A 72 13.75 -2.08 17.13
C ASN A 72 14.53 -2.34 15.84
N TYR A 73 13.83 -2.59 14.72
CA TYR A 73 14.45 -2.92 13.44
C TYR A 73 14.49 -1.72 12.51
N ASN A 74 15.56 -1.64 11.72
CA ASN A 74 15.67 -0.67 10.63
C ASN A 74 14.96 -1.16 9.37
N LEU A 75 13.66 -1.44 9.49
CA LEU A 75 12.86 -1.91 8.37
C LEU A 75 12.66 -0.78 7.36
N GLU A 76 12.96 -1.10 6.10
CA GLU A 76 12.70 -0.24 4.94
C GLU A 76 11.50 -0.74 4.15
N ASN A 77 11.20 -2.04 4.23
CA ASN A 77 10.12 -2.67 3.46
C ASN A 77 9.24 -3.50 4.40
N LEU A 78 7.94 -3.23 4.40
CA LEU A 78 6.97 -3.99 5.18
C LEU A 78 5.80 -4.39 4.29
N SER A 79 5.50 -5.67 4.25
CA SER A 79 4.33 -6.21 3.58
C SER A 79 3.48 -6.94 4.61
N ILE A 80 2.25 -6.49 4.78
CA ILE A 80 1.23 -7.14 5.59
C ILE A 80 0.07 -7.45 4.66
N VAL A 81 -0.24 -8.73 4.48
CA VAL A 81 -1.21 -9.19 3.46
C VAL A 81 -2.27 -10.07 4.10
N SER A 82 -3.55 -9.83 3.82
CA SER A 82 -4.66 -10.67 4.31
C SER A 82 -4.69 -10.77 5.84
N ASN A 83 -4.33 -9.70 6.55
CA ASN A 83 -4.35 -9.65 8.01
C ASN A 83 -5.58 -8.90 8.52
N GLN A 84 -6.08 -9.28 9.70
CA GLN A 84 -7.14 -8.54 10.37
C GLN A 84 -6.55 -7.68 11.49
N PHE A 85 -7.04 -6.43 11.59
CA PHE A 85 -6.60 -5.46 12.58
C PHE A 85 -7.71 -5.13 13.59
N SER A 86 -8.48 -6.14 14.03
CA SER A 86 -9.68 -5.98 14.87
C SER A 86 -9.40 -5.25 16.18
N TYR A 87 -8.25 -5.53 16.80
CA TYR A 87 -7.84 -5.02 18.12
C TYR A 87 -6.56 -4.17 18.07
N PHE A 88 -6.04 -3.92 16.88
CA PHE A 88 -4.75 -3.27 16.70
C PHE A 88 -4.87 -1.75 16.83
N GLU A 89 -4.04 -1.15 17.68
CA GLU A 89 -3.90 0.30 17.72
C GLU A 89 -3.15 0.80 16.48
N LYS A 90 -3.90 1.21 15.46
CA LYS A 90 -3.38 1.74 14.18
C LYS A 90 -2.37 2.87 14.35
N SER A 91 -2.41 3.59 15.47
CA SER A 91 -1.42 4.59 15.81
C SER A 91 0.00 4.03 15.72
N GLN A 92 0.25 2.77 16.09
CA GLN A 92 1.57 2.14 16.10
C GLN A 92 2.38 2.24 14.80
N PHE A 93 1.73 2.45 13.64
CA PHE A 93 2.42 2.71 12.37
C PHE A 93 3.34 3.94 12.39
N HIS A 94 3.08 4.95 13.24
CA HIS A 94 3.95 6.14 13.37
C HIS A 94 5.37 5.82 13.84
N LEU A 95 5.59 4.64 14.43
CA LEU A 95 6.88 4.20 14.94
C LEU A 95 7.74 3.54 13.84
N LEU A 96 7.17 3.27 12.67
CA LEU A 96 7.85 2.69 11.51
C LEU A 96 8.56 3.76 10.66
N LYS A 97 9.49 4.50 11.29
CA LYS A 97 10.05 5.75 10.74
C LYS A 97 10.87 5.59 9.45
N ASN A 98 11.43 4.41 9.21
CA ASN A 98 12.35 4.16 8.10
C ASN A 98 11.69 3.40 6.93
N ILE A 99 10.39 3.14 7.00
CA ILE A 99 9.67 2.43 5.93
C ILE A 99 9.62 3.30 4.67
N VAL A 100 10.11 2.71 3.58
CA VAL A 100 10.12 3.26 2.23
C VAL A 100 9.03 2.60 1.39
N THR A 101 8.82 1.29 1.55
CA THR A 101 7.80 0.53 0.82
C THR A 101 6.86 -0.17 1.81
N LEU A 102 5.56 0.12 1.72
CA LEU A 102 4.52 -0.46 2.55
C LEU A 102 3.43 -1.11 1.70
N SER A 103 3.13 -2.38 1.99
CA SER A 103 1.98 -3.09 1.46
C SER A 103 1.04 -3.49 2.59
N LEU A 104 -0.23 -3.13 2.47
CA LEU A 104 -1.33 -3.43 3.38
C LEU A 104 -2.49 -4.06 2.59
N LYS A 105 -2.16 -5.02 1.73
CA LYS A 105 -3.12 -5.68 0.83
C LYS A 105 -4.13 -6.49 1.64
N GLU A 106 -5.41 -6.44 1.25
CA GLU A 106 -6.46 -7.32 1.81
C GLU A 106 -6.57 -7.26 3.36
N CYS A 107 -6.37 -6.07 3.93
CA CYS A 107 -6.35 -5.87 5.38
C CYS A 107 -7.65 -5.27 5.94
N ASN A 108 -8.71 -5.18 5.11
CA ASN A 108 -10.00 -4.60 5.43
C ASN A 108 -9.95 -3.16 5.99
N PHE A 109 -8.96 -2.37 5.59
CA PHE A 109 -8.88 -0.97 6.01
C PHE A 109 -10.03 -0.12 5.43
N ARG A 110 -10.48 0.83 6.26
CA ARG A 110 -11.49 1.89 5.97
C ARG A 110 -11.04 3.26 6.52
N GLU A 111 -9.73 3.40 6.73
CA GLU A 111 -9.08 4.60 7.24
C GLU A 111 -7.59 4.38 7.05
N ILE A 112 -6.86 5.39 6.58
CA ILE A 112 -5.40 5.31 6.39
C ILE A 112 -4.66 6.53 6.92
N ARG A 113 -5.33 7.43 7.65
CA ARG A 113 -4.73 8.68 8.14
C ARG A 113 -3.50 8.43 9.02
N PHE A 114 -3.48 7.33 9.77
CA PHE A 114 -2.34 6.90 10.59
C PHE A 114 -1.06 6.62 9.78
N LEU A 115 -1.14 6.41 8.46
CA LEU A 115 0.02 6.22 7.60
C LEU A 115 0.75 7.53 7.27
N GLN A 116 0.13 8.69 7.48
CA GLN A 116 0.71 9.99 7.14
C GLN A 116 2.02 10.27 7.91
N ASP A 117 2.20 9.63 9.06
CA ASP A 117 3.37 9.78 9.92
C ASP A 117 4.59 8.99 9.40
N ILE A 118 4.41 8.12 8.40
CA ILE A 118 5.49 7.38 7.73
C ILE A 118 6.16 8.30 6.69
N THR A 119 7.00 9.21 7.18
CA THR A 119 7.53 10.32 6.38
C THR A 119 8.47 9.93 5.24
N GLU A 120 9.05 8.72 5.26
CA GLU A 120 9.97 8.22 4.22
C GLU A 120 9.29 7.38 3.12
N LEU A 121 7.96 7.21 3.21
CA LEU A 121 7.19 6.33 2.34
C LEU A 121 7.23 6.81 0.87
N LYS A 122 7.73 5.95 -0.02
CA LYS A 122 7.78 6.16 -1.47
C LYS A 122 6.82 5.26 -2.23
N GLU A 123 6.55 4.06 -1.73
CA GLU A 123 5.66 3.10 -2.38
C GLU A 123 4.61 2.60 -1.39
N LEU A 124 3.33 2.78 -1.75
CA LEU A 124 2.20 2.39 -0.91
C LEU A 124 1.22 1.51 -1.71
N THR A 125 0.99 0.31 -1.20
CA THR A 125 0.04 -0.64 -1.76
C THR A 125 -1.08 -0.90 -0.76
N LEU A 126 -2.31 -0.56 -1.17
CA LEU A 126 -3.55 -0.65 -0.40
C LEU A 126 -4.63 -1.42 -1.18
N ASN A 127 -4.25 -2.26 -2.14
CA ASN A 127 -5.23 -2.94 -2.97
C ASN A 127 -6.05 -3.97 -2.19
N GLU A 128 -7.26 -4.26 -2.69
CA GLU A 128 -8.20 -5.21 -2.10
C GLU A 128 -8.60 -4.83 -0.66
N ASN A 129 -8.79 -3.53 -0.39
CA ASN A 129 -9.35 -3.04 0.87
C ASN A 129 -10.78 -2.50 0.65
N ASN A 130 -11.34 -1.83 1.66
CA ASN A 130 -12.66 -1.23 1.59
C ASN A 130 -12.60 0.31 1.59
N LEU A 131 -11.54 0.88 1.01
CA LEU A 131 -11.29 2.31 1.09
C LEU A 131 -12.24 3.13 0.22
N GLU A 132 -12.68 4.26 0.75
CA GLU A 132 -13.49 5.27 0.06
C GLU A 132 -12.72 6.60 -0.02
N ASN A 133 -13.22 7.55 -0.81
CA ASN A 133 -12.56 8.85 -0.98
C ASN A 133 -12.34 9.60 0.35
N SER A 134 -13.25 9.43 1.31
CA SER A 134 -13.14 10.03 2.65
C SER A 134 -11.90 9.61 3.42
N ASP A 135 -11.38 8.41 3.13
CA ASP A 135 -10.28 7.82 3.91
C ASP A 135 -8.93 8.46 3.57
N PHE A 136 -8.88 9.18 2.44
CA PHE A 136 -7.71 9.91 1.96
C PHE A 136 -7.75 11.40 2.32
N ILE A 137 -8.85 11.90 2.88
CA ILE A 137 -8.97 13.31 3.28
C ILE A 137 -7.88 13.64 4.30
N ASP A 138 -7.24 14.80 4.10
CA ASP A 138 -6.12 15.32 4.89
C ASP A 138 -4.85 14.45 4.91
N CYS A 139 -4.79 13.35 4.17
CA CYS A 139 -3.56 12.56 4.08
C CYS A 139 -2.47 13.36 3.36
N GLN A 140 -1.24 13.33 3.86
CA GLN A 140 -0.08 13.99 3.25
C GLN A 140 1.09 13.01 3.11
N PHE A 141 1.26 12.40 1.93
CA PHE A 141 2.36 11.48 1.65
C PHE A 141 3.44 12.17 0.79
N ARG A 142 4.19 13.09 1.40
CA ARG A 142 5.08 14.04 0.69
C ARG A 142 6.13 13.40 -0.22
N LYS A 143 6.58 12.18 0.09
CA LYS A 143 7.60 11.44 -0.67
C LYS A 143 7.02 10.34 -1.55
N LEU A 144 5.71 10.16 -1.57
CA LEU A 144 5.08 9.05 -2.27
C LEU A 144 5.22 9.19 -3.78
N GLN A 145 5.65 8.12 -4.41
CA GLN A 145 5.99 8.03 -5.83
C GLN A 145 5.13 7.00 -6.55
N VAL A 146 4.82 5.89 -5.88
CA VAL A 146 4.00 4.80 -6.40
C VAL A 146 2.85 4.53 -5.46
N LEU A 147 1.62 4.52 -6.00
CA LEU A 147 0.42 4.22 -5.26
C LEU A 147 -0.41 3.14 -5.96
N ASN A 148 -0.76 2.08 -5.24
CA ASN A 148 -1.75 1.10 -5.68
C ASN A 148 -2.95 1.07 -4.74
N VAL A 149 -4.10 1.50 -5.25
CA VAL A 149 -5.40 1.50 -4.56
C VAL A 149 -6.44 0.70 -5.33
N SER A 150 -5.99 -0.23 -6.19
CA SER A 150 -6.88 -1.08 -6.97
C SER A 150 -7.81 -1.94 -6.09
N TYR A 151 -8.98 -2.34 -6.61
CA TYR A 151 -9.95 -3.13 -5.84
C TYR A 151 -10.36 -2.46 -4.51
N ASN A 152 -10.80 -1.21 -4.59
CA ASN A 152 -11.39 -0.46 -3.48
C ASN A 152 -12.74 0.14 -3.92
N ASN A 153 -13.27 1.13 -3.18
CA ASN A 153 -14.56 1.76 -3.44
C ASN A 153 -14.43 3.25 -3.84
N LEU A 154 -13.30 3.66 -4.44
CA LEU A 154 -13.08 5.06 -4.80
C LEU A 154 -14.02 5.52 -5.94
N GLU A 155 -14.59 6.71 -5.82
CA GLU A 155 -15.46 7.35 -6.82
C GLU A 155 -14.80 8.53 -7.57
N SER A 156 -13.71 9.09 -7.03
CA SER A 156 -12.88 10.08 -7.71
C SER A 156 -11.39 9.93 -7.38
N LEU A 157 -10.52 10.63 -8.11
CA LEU A 157 -9.10 10.82 -7.75
C LEU A 157 -8.79 12.24 -7.26
N ASP A 158 -9.81 13.04 -6.94
CA ASP A 158 -9.64 14.47 -6.60
C ASP A 158 -8.82 14.68 -5.32
N TYR A 159 -8.90 13.71 -4.40
CA TYR A 159 -8.21 13.76 -3.12
C TYR A 159 -6.80 13.19 -3.18
N LEU A 160 -6.30 12.77 -4.35
CA LEU A 160 -4.93 12.30 -4.54
C LEU A 160 -3.91 13.42 -4.76
N ASP A 161 -4.24 14.69 -4.45
CA ASP A 161 -3.30 15.83 -4.34
C ASP A 161 -2.27 15.65 -3.20
N ILE A 162 -2.05 14.41 -2.78
CA ILE A 162 -1.35 13.94 -1.59
C ILE A 162 0.17 13.92 -1.81
N SER A 163 0.63 13.99 -3.07
CA SER A 163 2.05 14.00 -3.39
C SER A 163 2.34 14.57 -4.79
N GLN A 164 3.08 15.67 -4.83
CA GLN A 164 3.66 16.21 -6.07
C GLN A 164 4.68 15.27 -6.73
N ASN A 165 5.08 14.19 -6.06
CA ASN A 165 6.07 13.23 -6.53
C ASN A 165 5.46 11.94 -7.10
N LEU A 166 4.13 11.78 -7.08
CA LEU A 166 3.46 10.60 -7.62
C LEU A 166 3.64 10.54 -9.14
N PHE A 167 4.31 9.49 -9.61
CA PHE A 167 4.48 9.24 -11.04
C PHE A 167 3.78 7.95 -11.51
N ARG A 168 3.46 7.02 -10.60
CA ARG A 168 2.76 5.76 -10.95
C ARG A 168 1.56 5.53 -10.04
N ILE A 169 0.38 5.39 -10.64
CA ILE A 169 -0.87 5.14 -9.92
C ILE A 169 -1.60 3.95 -10.57
N ASN A 170 -1.95 2.97 -9.75
CA ASN A 170 -2.93 1.93 -10.09
C ASN A 170 -4.19 2.14 -9.26
N ALA A 171 -5.27 2.57 -9.90
CA ALA A 171 -6.59 2.75 -9.31
C ALA A 171 -7.66 1.91 -10.06
N SER A 172 -7.24 0.82 -10.70
CA SER A 172 -8.15 -0.10 -11.39
C SER A 172 -9.15 -0.76 -10.45
N TYR A 173 -10.26 -1.28 -10.99
CA TYR A 173 -11.28 -1.99 -10.19
C TYR A 173 -11.83 -1.14 -9.03
N ASN A 174 -12.18 0.12 -9.31
CA ASN A 174 -12.85 1.02 -8.39
C ASN A 174 -14.20 1.47 -9.00
N LYS A 175 -14.78 2.56 -8.49
CA LYS A 175 -16.03 3.16 -8.97
C LYS A 175 -15.79 4.58 -9.51
N ILE A 176 -14.57 4.87 -9.98
CA ILE A 176 -14.14 6.23 -10.32
C ILE A 176 -14.93 6.76 -11.51
N LYS A 177 -15.53 7.95 -11.32
CA LYS A 177 -16.29 8.68 -12.36
C LYS A 177 -15.62 10.00 -12.74
N VAL A 178 -14.86 10.59 -11.82
CA VAL A 178 -14.30 11.94 -11.93
C VAL A 178 -12.80 11.91 -11.65
N LEU A 179 -12.02 12.64 -12.46
CA LEU A 179 -10.58 12.74 -12.34
C LEU A 179 -10.18 14.20 -12.07
N PHE A 180 -9.47 14.41 -10.96
CA PHE A 180 -8.75 15.65 -10.64
C PHE A 180 -9.56 16.95 -10.80
N LYS A 181 -10.86 16.92 -10.50
CA LYS A 181 -11.79 18.04 -10.70
C LYS A 181 -11.39 19.29 -9.94
N GLU A 182 -10.92 19.11 -8.70
CA GLU A 182 -10.49 20.21 -7.82
C GLU A 182 -8.98 20.49 -7.92
N CYS A 183 -8.26 19.77 -8.80
CA CYS A 183 -6.82 19.97 -8.99
C CYS A 183 -6.57 21.12 -9.98
N SER A 184 -5.72 22.05 -9.57
CA SER A 184 -5.31 23.21 -10.39
C SER A 184 -3.86 23.14 -10.85
N GLN A 185 -3.11 22.11 -10.42
CA GLN A 185 -1.70 21.94 -10.73
C GLN A 185 -1.50 20.86 -11.78
N VAL A 186 -0.41 20.98 -12.54
CA VAL A 186 0.05 19.93 -13.44
C VAL A 186 0.56 18.76 -12.61
N LEU A 187 0.20 17.55 -13.03
CA LEU A 187 0.58 16.29 -12.41
C LEU A 187 1.70 15.63 -13.20
N GLU A 188 2.68 15.13 -12.46
CA GLU A 188 3.89 14.48 -12.96
C GLU A 188 3.68 12.95 -13.14
N ILE A 189 2.46 12.55 -13.47
CA ILE A 189 2.08 11.14 -13.62
C ILE A 189 2.59 10.60 -14.96
N ASP A 190 3.45 9.59 -14.88
CA ASP A 190 3.99 8.84 -16.01
C ASP A 190 3.09 7.64 -16.36
N GLU A 191 2.54 6.95 -15.36
CA GLU A 191 1.78 5.71 -15.53
C GLU A 191 0.49 5.72 -14.71
N LEU A 192 -0.64 5.54 -15.40
CA LEU A 192 -1.97 5.57 -14.79
C LEU A 192 -2.83 4.41 -15.27
N ASP A 193 -3.18 3.49 -14.37
CA ASP A 193 -4.18 2.46 -14.61
C ASP A 193 -5.51 2.80 -13.93
N LEU A 194 -6.52 3.04 -14.75
CA LEU A 194 -7.91 3.35 -14.40
C LEU A 194 -8.86 2.30 -14.98
N SER A 195 -8.38 1.12 -15.36
CA SER A 195 -9.22 0.08 -15.94
C SER A 195 -10.30 -0.41 -14.97
N ASN A 196 -11.42 -0.89 -15.50
CA ASN A 196 -12.53 -1.40 -14.67
C ASN A 196 -13.06 -0.34 -13.68
N ASN A 197 -13.36 0.86 -14.17
CA ASN A 197 -13.96 1.95 -13.40
C ASN A 197 -15.31 2.37 -14.03
N LYS A 198 -15.77 3.59 -13.73
CA LYS A 198 -17.04 4.16 -14.21
C LYS A 198 -16.83 5.51 -14.92
N LEU A 199 -15.65 5.72 -15.50
CA LEU A 199 -15.31 6.96 -16.19
C LEU A 199 -16.22 7.15 -17.41
N ASN A 200 -16.79 8.34 -17.52
CA ASN A 200 -17.50 8.82 -18.70
C ASN A 200 -16.86 10.11 -19.27
N ASP A 201 -15.95 10.74 -18.51
CA ASP A 201 -15.16 11.91 -18.88
C ASP A 201 -13.69 11.71 -18.46
N ILE A 202 -12.76 11.94 -19.39
CA ILE A 202 -11.31 11.93 -19.15
C ILE A 202 -10.68 13.32 -19.21
N SER A 203 -11.46 14.40 -19.24
CA SER A 203 -10.97 15.78 -19.33
C SER A 203 -9.98 16.15 -18.23
N GLY A 204 -10.04 15.50 -17.05
CA GLY A 204 -9.08 15.66 -15.96
C GLY A 204 -7.66 15.22 -16.32
N LEU A 205 -7.48 14.34 -17.31
CA LEU A 205 -6.17 13.89 -17.78
C LEU A 205 -5.34 15.00 -18.43
N ARG A 206 -5.95 16.14 -18.80
CA ARG A 206 -5.20 17.32 -19.29
C ARG A 206 -4.14 17.82 -18.31
N LEU A 207 -4.27 17.47 -17.03
CA LEU A 207 -3.30 17.81 -15.99
C LEU A 207 -2.09 16.85 -16.00
N CYS A 208 -2.22 15.64 -16.56
CA CYS A 208 -1.17 14.61 -16.59
C CYS A 208 -0.23 14.80 -17.80
N THR A 209 0.59 15.85 -17.78
CA THR A 209 1.38 16.26 -18.96
C THR A 209 2.54 15.33 -19.34
N LYS A 210 2.92 14.41 -18.44
CA LYS A 210 4.02 13.46 -18.64
C LYS A 210 3.58 12.02 -18.89
N LEU A 211 2.28 11.81 -19.10
CA LEU A 211 1.69 10.48 -19.19
C LEU A 211 2.27 9.67 -20.35
N LYS A 212 2.90 8.53 -20.04
CA LYS A 212 3.51 7.58 -20.98
C LYS A 212 2.65 6.33 -21.14
N TYR A 213 1.96 5.93 -20.07
CA TYR A 213 1.08 4.76 -20.06
C TYR A 213 -0.26 5.13 -19.45
N LEU A 214 -1.33 4.83 -20.19
CA LEU A 214 -2.71 5.03 -19.75
C LEU A 214 -3.54 3.79 -20.07
N ASN A 215 -4.15 3.19 -19.04
CA ASN A 215 -5.14 2.14 -19.22
C ASN A 215 -6.50 2.62 -18.71
N ILE A 216 -7.44 2.83 -19.63
CA ILE A 216 -8.83 3.24 -19.36
C ILE A 216 -9.84 2.19 -19.86
N SER A 217 -9.38 0.96 -20.11
CA SER A 217 -10.24 -0.14 -20.56
C SER A 217 -11.35 -0.43 -19.55
N TYR A 218 -12.49 -0.96 -20.03
CA TYR A 218 -13.63 -1.30 -19.18
C TYR A 218 -14.17 -0.12 -18.35
N ASN A 219 -14.30 1.04 -18.99
CA ASN A 219 -15.00 2.22 -18.48
C ASN A 219 -16.28 2.50 -19.29
N SER A 220 -17.00 3.57 -18.95
CA SER A 220 -18.25 3.99 -19.61
C SER A 220 -18.03 5.16 -20.58
N LEU A 221 -16.88 5.19 -21.26
CA LEU A 221 -16.49 6.28 -22.14
C LEU A 221 -17.28 6.24 -23.45
N THR A 222 -17.83 7.39 -23.83
CA THR A 222 -18.47 7.63 -25.12
C THR A 222 -17.77 8.81 -25.79
N HIS A 223 -17.74 8.83 -27.13
CA HIS A 223 -17.10 9.90 -27.91
C HIS A 223 -15.61 10.11 -27.56
N ILE A 224 -14.83 9.02 -27.50
CA ILE A 224 -13.43 9.06 -27.05
C ILE A 224 -12.55 10.00 -27.89
N ASP A 225 -12.80 10.11 -29.19
CA ASP A 225 -12.01 10.97 -30.10
C ASP A 225 -12.06 12.45 -29.69
N ASP A 226 -13.26 12.95 -29.34
CA ASP A 226 -13.45 14.32 -28.88
C ASP A 226 -12.74 14.56 -27.53
N GLN A 227 -12.72 13.56 -26.66
CA GLN A 227 -12.08 13.66 -25.35
C GLN A 227 -10.55 13.62 -25.49
N ILE A 228 -10.00 12.77 -26.36
CA ILE A 228 -8.56 12.71 -26.64
C ILE A 228 -8.06 14.03 -27.23
N HIS A 229 -8.80 14.62 -28.18
CA HIS A 229 -8.45 15.92 -28.76
C HIS A 229 -8.31 17.02 -27.70
N LYS A 230 -9.20 17.04 -26.69
CA LYS A 230 -9.19 18.02 -25.59
C LYS A 230 -8.09 17.79 -24.54
N VAL A 231 -7.51 16.58 -24.50
CA VAL A 231 -6.55 16.19 -23.47
C VAL A 231 -5.11 16.24 -23.99
N PHE A 232 -4.87 15.79 -25.23
CA PHE A 232 -3.51 15.57 -25.75
C PHE A 232 -3.16 16.41 -26.98
N LEU A 233 -4.13 17.12 -27.58
CA LEU A 233 -3.93 17.83 -28.86
C LEU A 233 -4.30 19.33 -28.80
N SER A 234 -4.61 19.87 -27.62
CA SER A 234 -4.88 21.29 -27.37
C SER A 234 -3.78 21.93 -26.53
#